data_AF-A0A3N4EDK3-F1
#
_entry.id   AF-A0A3N4EDK3-F1
#
_cell.length_a   1.000
_cell.length_b   1.000
_cell.length_c   1.000
_cell.angle_alpha   90.00
_cell.angle_beta   90.00
_cell.angle_gamma   90.00
#
_symmetry.space_group_name_H-M   'P 1'
#
loop_
_entity.id
_entity.type
_entity.pdbx_description
1 polymer ?
#
loop_
_entity_poly.entity_id
_entity_poly.type
_entity_poly.pdbx_seq_one_letter_code
_entity_poly.pdbx_strand_id
1 'polypeptide(L)'
;MIAIIILLVISMIAVGWIVSSQWRINRQRNIVTRQPFPTRWRNILKTRFPYFKAMPTDLQLQLKKHIQIFIDEKQFVGCNGFEINDEVKVTIAAQACLLLLNRKTDYYPKLKQILVYPSAFIVEQNRTGLGGVQSTQRNVLLGESWEYGKVVLSWNSTVEGAADPFDGSNVVIHEFAHQLDQEDGSANGAPPLRDITSYRSWSTTLGQEFQQLQYCAQHHIPSLFNYYGATNPAEFFAVISETFFERPVEFYQQHQQLYKELSQFYQLDPINWH
;
A
#
# COMPACT_ATOMS: atom_id res chain seq x y z
N MET A 1 -22.99 2.70 -46.41
CA MET A 1 -23.98 2.27 -45.39
C MET A 1 -23.48 1.12 -44.53
N ILE A 2 -23.02 -0.01 -45.09
CA ILE A 2 -22.55 -1.18 -44.33
C ILE A 2 -21.41 -0.83 -43.35
N ALA A 3 -20.40 -0.07 -43.79
CA ALA A 3 -19.28 0.34 -42.94
C ALA A 3 -19.71 1.18 -41.72
N ILE A 4 -20.73 2.04 -41.88
CA ILE A 4 -21.28 2.86 -40.80
C ILE A 4 -22.02 1.98 -39.78
N ILE A 5 -22.78 0.98 -40.27
CA ILE A 5 -23.48 0.02 -39.40
C ILE A 5 -22.48 -0.81 -38.59
N ILE A 6 -21.40 -1.29 -39.21
CA ILE A 6 -20.34 -2.04 -38.52
C ILE A 6 -19.67 -1.18 -37.44
N LEU A 7 -19.32 0.08 -37.74
CA LEU A 7 -18.76 1.01 -36.76
C LEU A 7 -19.70 1.26 -35.58
N LEU A 8 -21.00 1.44 -35.84
CA LEU A 8 -21.99 1.63 -34.77
C LEU A 8 -22.14 0.38 -33.89
N VAL A 9 -22.12 -0.82 -34.47
CA VAL A 9 -22.18 -2.07 -33.72
C VAL A 9 -20.92 -2.26 -32.86
N ILE A 10 -19.72 -2.03 -33.41
CA ILE A 10 -18.47 -2.11 -32.65
C ILE A 10 -18.47 -1.08 -31.51
N SER A 11 -18.92 0.14 -31.77
CA SER A 11 -19.03 1.19 -30.75
C SER A 11 -20.02 0.80 -29.64
N MET A 12 -21.21 0.30 -29.99
CA MET A 12 -22.19 -0.18 -29.00
C MET A 12 -21.65 -1.35 -28.17
N ILE A 13 -20.94 -2.29 -28.79
CA ILE A 13 -20.28 -3.40 -28.08
C ILE A 13 -19.20 -2.87 -27.14
N ALA A 14 -18.35 -1.95 -27.59
CA ALA A 14 -17.30 -1.35 -26.78
C ALA A 14 -17.87 -0.57 -25.59
N VAL A 15 -18.90 0.26 -25.81
CA VAL A 15 -19.62 0.99 -24.76
C VAL A 15 -20.26 0.01 -23.77
N GLY A 16 -20.96 -1.01 -24.27
CA GLY A 16 -21.55 -2.06 -23.43
C GLY A 16 -20.48 -2.79 -22.60
N TRP A 17 -19.30 -3.04 -23.16
CA TRP A 17 -18.19 -3.69 -22.48
C TRP A 17 -17.55 -2.82 -21.40
N ILE A 18 -17.45 -1.50 -21.63
CA ILE A 18 -16.94 -0.52 -20.65
C ILE A 18 -17.96 -0.33 -19.52
N VAL A 19 -19.23 -0.11 -19.82
CA VAL A 19 -20.29 0.11 -18.81
C VAL A 19 -20.49 -1.14 -17.94
N SER A 20 -20.35 -2.34 -18.50
CA SER A 20 -20.46 -3.59 -17.74
C SER A 20 -19.20 -3.98 -16.96
N SER A 21 -18.08 -3.26 -17.13
CA SER A 21 -16.80 -3.61 -16.48
C SER A 21 -16.89 -3.66 -14.96
N GLN A 22 -17.47 -2.63 -14.32
CA GLN A 22 -17.62 -2.58 -12.87
C GLN A 22 -18.54 -3.70 -12.35
N TRP A 23 -19.61 -4.00 -13.08
CA TRP A 23 -20.50 -5.11 -12.73
C TRP A 23 -19.78 -6.45 -12.81
N ARG A 24 -18.97 -6.69 -13.85
CA ARG A 24 -18.17 -7.92 -13.99
C ARG A 24 -17.15 -8.07 -12.86
N ILE A 25 -16.44 -6.98 -12.52
CA ILE A 25 -15.47 -6.95 -11.41
C ILE A 25 -16.18 -7.27 -10.09
N ASN A 26 -17.27 -6.57 -9.78
CA ASN A 26 -18.03 -6.81 -8.54
C ASN A 26 -18.62 -8.23 -8.48
N ARG A 27 -19.08 -8.77 -9.61
CA ARG A 27 -19.56 -10.16 -9.69
C ARG A 27 -18.43 -11.14 -9.40
N GLN A 28 -17.24 -10.94 -9.99
CA GLN A 28 -16.08 -11.79 -9.75
C GLN A 28 -15.65 -11.73 -8.27
N ARG A 29 -15.54 -10.53 -7.69
CA ARG A 29 -15.27 -10.33 -6.25
C ARG A 29 -16.27 -11.07 -5.35
N ASN A 30 -17.56 -11.02 -5.71
CA ASN A 30 -18.61 -11.75 -4.98
C ASN A 30 -18.47 -13.27 -5.11
N ILE A 31 -18.06 -13.79 -6.26
CA ILE A 31 -17.79 -15.22 -6.45
C ILE A 31 -16.62 -15.65 -5.56
N VAL A 32 -15.51 -14.90 -5.60
CA VAL A 32 -14.28 -15.17 -4.85
C VAL A 32 -14.52 -15.13 -3.35
N THR A 33 -15.18 -14.10 -2.84
CA THR A 33 -15.43 -13.92 -1.38
C THR A 33 -16.52 -14.83 -0.81
N ARG A 34 -17.34 -15.47 -1.66
CA ARG A 34 -18.27 -16.52 -1.23
C ARG A 34 -17.57 -17.86 -0.99
N GLN A 35 -16.40 -18.07 -1.59
CA GLN A 35 -15.61 -19.27 -1.33
C GLN A 35 -15.02 -19.21 0.08
N PRO A 36 -14.97 -20.35 0.80
CA PRO A 36 -14.36 -20.39 2.12
C PRO A 36 -12.88 -20.00 2.04
N PHE A 37 -12.43 -19.21 3.00
CA PHE A 37 -11.01 -18.85 3.08
C PHE A 37 -10.16 -20.13 3.25
N PRO A 38 -9.22 -20.43 2.32
CA PRO A 38 -8.49 -21.69 2.33
C PRO A 38 -7.77 -21.96 3.66
N THR A 39 -7.79 -23.21 4.12
CA THR A 39 -7.17 -23.59 5.40
C THR A 39 -5.65 -23.35 5.38
N ARG A 40 -4.97 -23.62 4.26
CA ARG A 40 -3.54 -23.33 4.09
C ARG A 40 -3.24 -21.84 4.27
N TRP A 41 -4.04 -20.98 3.63
CA TRP A 41 -3.90 -19.52 3.75
C TRP A 41 -4.13 -19.04 5.19
N ARG A 42 -5.11 -19.64 5.90
CA ARG A 42 -5.37 -19.33 7.31
C ARG A 42 -4.16 -19.65 8.19
N ASN A 43 -3.48 -20.77 7.93
CA ASN A 43 -2.29 -21.16 8.68
C ASN A 43 -1.11 -20.22 8.40
N ILE A 44 -0.90 -19.84 7.14
CA ILE A 44 0.10 -18.84 6.75
C ILE A 44 -0.17 -17.53 7.49
N LEU A 45 -1.39 -17.00 7.40
CA LEU A 45 -1.77 -15.73 8.01
C LEU A 45 -1.54 -15.72 9.53
N LYS A 46 -1.91 -16.80 10.22
CA LYS A 46 -1.70 -16.93 11.68
C LYS A 46 -0.22 -17.05 12.08
N THR A 47 0.64 -17.51 11.16
CA THR A 47 2.06 -17.76 11.42
C THR A 47 2.90 -16.55 11.08
N ARG A 48 2.61 -15.91 9.94
CA ARG A 48 3.42 -14.84 9.35
C ARG A 48 2.95 -13.44 9.71
N PHE A 49 1.75 -13.27 10.25
CA PHE A 49 1.20 -11.94 10.53
C PHE A 49 0.59 -11.89 11.94
N PRO A 50 1.40 -11.66 12.99
CA PRO A 50 0.94 -11.66 14.37
C PRO A 50 -0.22 -10.69 14.63
N TYR A 51 -0.25 -9.53 13.95
CA TYR A 51 -1.38 -8.58 13.91
C TYR A 51 -2.73 -9.25 13.77
N PHE A 52 -2.81 -10.30 12.95
CA PHE A 52 -4.04 -11.01 12.69
C PHE A 52 -4.72 -11.54 13.95
N LYS A 53 -3.95 -11.96 14.97
CA LYS A 53 -4.52 -12.53 16.20
C LYS A 53 -5.07 -11.47 17.13
N ALA A 54 -4.49 -10.27 17.08
CA ALA A 54 -4.76 -9.19 18.02
C ALA A 54 -5.92 -8.28 17.53
N MET A 55 -6.16 -8.26 16.21
CA MET A 55 -7.29 -7.55 15.62
C MET A 55 -8.67 -8.11 16.03
N PRO A 56 -9.70 -7.24 16.17
CA PRO A 56 -11.11 -7.63 16.26
C PRO A 56 -11.57 -8.64 15.20
N THR A 57 -12.54 -9.49 15.56
CA THR A 57 -12.98 -10.61 14.69
C THR A 57 -13.62 -10.14 13.38
N ASP A 58 -14.34 -9.03 13.41
CA ASP A 58 -14.91 -8.40 12.23
C ASP A 58 -13.83 -7.91 11.26
N LEU A 59 -12.77 -7.26 11.75
CA LEU A 59 -11.61 -6.88 10.94
C LEU A 59 -10.86 -8.09 10.40
N GLN A 60 -10.70 -9.16 11.19
CA GLN A 60 -10.12 -10.41 10.72
C GLN A 60 -10.93 -11.04 9.57
N LEU A 61 -12.26 -10.99 9.63
CA LEU A 61 -13.13 -11.48 8.58
C LEU A 61 -13.06 -10.60 7.33
N GLN A 62 -13.00 -9.28 7.52
CA GLN A 62 -12.83 -8.33 6.44
C GLN A 62 -11.48 -8.53 5.72
N LEU A 63 -10.39 -8.65 6.48
CA LEU A 63 -9.04 -8.85 5.93
C LEU A 63 -8.98 -10.11 5.05
N LYS A 64 -9.57 -11.23 5.52
CA LYS A 64 -9.62 -12.48 4.73
C LYS A 64 -10.30 -12.27 3.37
N LYS A 65 -11.41 -11.53 3.33
CA LYS A 65 -12.10 -11.21 2.07
C LYS A 65 -11.25 -10.33 1.17
N HIS A 66 -10.59 -9.31 1.75
CA HIS A 66 -9.69 -8.45 0.99
C HIS A 66 -8.52 -9.24 0.39
N ILE A 67 -7.89 -10.13 1.17
CA ILE A 67 -6.80 -11.01 0.70
C ILE A 67 -7.27 -11.86 -0.49
N GLN A 68 -8.46 -12.46 -0.42
CA GLN A 68 -8.98 -13.28 -1.52
C GLN A 68 -9.14 -12.46 -2.80
N ILE A 69 -9.72 -11.27 -2.70
CA ILE A 69 -9.91 -10.38 -3.86
C ILE A 69 -8.56 -9.91 -4.40
N PHE A 70 -7.66 -9.46 -3.52
CA PHE A 70 -6.36 -8.95 -3.91
C PHE A 70 -5.52 -10.02 -4.63
N ILE A 71 -5.53 -11.27 -4.16
CA ILE A 71 -4.82 -12.37 -4.81
C ILE A 71 -5.44 -12.73 -6.17
N ASP A 72 -6.77 -12.61 -6.33
CA ASP A 72 -7.45 -12.85 -7.60
C ASP A 72 -7.13 -11.75 -8.64
N GLU A 73 -6.98 -10.51 -8.18
CA GLU A 73 -6.84 -9.35 -9.07
C GLU A 73 -5.41 -8.94 -9.40
N LYS A 74 -4.44 -9.27 -8.53
CA LYS A 74 -3.05 -8.86 -8.68
C LYS A 74 -2.18 -10.01 -9.19
N GLN A 75 -1.33 -9.70 -10.15
CA GLN A 75 -0.36 -10.65 -10.66
C GLN A 75 0.91 -10.60 -9.80
N PHE A 76 1.27 -11.73 -9.21
CA PHE A 76 2.54 -11.90 -8.49
C PHE A 76 3.56 -12.52 -9.42
N VAL A 77 4.73 -11.90 -9.54
CA VAL A 77 5.80 -12.32 -10.43
C VAL A 77 7.07 -12.50 -9.61
N GLY A 78 7.62 -13.70 -9.63
CA GLY A 78 8.90 -13.99 -8.99
C GLY A 78 10.05 -13.60 -9.90
N CYS A 79 11.01 -12.86 -9.35
CA CYS A 79 12.19 -12.37 -10.06
C CYS A 79 13.44 -13.13 -9.60
N ASN A 80 14.48 -13.16 -10.43
CA ASN A 80 15.74 -13.88 -10.14
C ASN A 80 15.54 -15.36 -9.75
N GLY A 81 14.62 -16.06 -10.42
CA GLY A 81 14.33 -17.47 -10.15
C GLY A 81 13.53 -17.73 -8.87
N PHE A 82 13.04 -16.69 -8.19
CA PHE A 82 12.20 -16.84 -7.00
C PHE A 82 10.82 -17.40 -7.38
N GLU A 83 10.37 -18.44 -6.69
CA GLU A 83 9.07 -19.07 -6.95
C GLU A 83 7.96 -18.43 -6.11
N ILE A 84 6.87 -18.03 -6.77
CA ILE A 84 5.69 -17.50 -6.07
C ILE A 84 4.79 -18.64 -5.64
N ASN A 85 4.63 -18.80 -4.33
CA ASN A 85 3.72 -19.77 -3.71
C ASN A 85 2.63 -19.06 -2.87
N ASP A 86 1.76 -19.84 -2.21
CA ASP A 86 0.71 -19.31 -1.34
C ASP A 86 1.25 -18.48 -0.16
N GLU A 87 2.41 -18.85 0.38
CA GLU A 87 3.02 -18.14 1.50
C GLU A 87 3.40 -16.71 1.11
N VAL A 88 4.03 -16.56 -0.06
CA VAL A 88 4.39 -15.25 -0.61
C VAL A 88 3.14 -14.41 -0.84
N LYS A 89 2.16 -14.96 -1.56
CA LYS A 89 0.93 -14.24 -1.91
C LYS A 89 0.16 -13.79 -0.69
N VAL A 90 -0.07 -14.69 0.27
CA VAL A 90 -0.88 -14.39 1.47
C VAL A 90 -0.16 -13.42 2.40
N THR A 91 1.17 -13.53 2.56
CA THR A 91 1.93 -12.64 3.44
C THR A 91 1.97 -11.20 2.92
N ILE A 92 2.20 -11.02 1.62
CA ILE A 92 2.14 -9.68 0.99
C ILE A 92 0.70 -9.14 1.02
N ALA A 93 -0.28 -9.96 0.62
CA ALA A 93 -1.67 -9.54 0.57
C ALA A 93 -2.20 -9.15 1.95
N ALA A 94 -1.79 -9.81 3.04
CA ALA A 94 -2.22 -9.48 4.39
C ALA A 94 -1.77 -8.07 4.80
N GLN A 95 -0.50 -7.74 4.56
CA GLN A 95 0.06 -6.42 4.89
C GLN A 95 -0.54 -5.33 4.00
N ALA A 96 -0.61 -5.54 2.69
CA ALA A 96 -1.24 -4.58 1.77
C ALA A 96 -2.73 -4.35 2.13
N CYS A 97 -3.50 -5.42 2.31
CA CYS A 97 -4.93 -5.30 2.59
C CYS A 97 -5.25 -4.73 3.97
N LEU A 98 -4.28 -4.67 4.90
CA LEU A 98 -4.43 -3.98 6.18
C LEU A 98 -4.81 -2.52 5.96
N LEU A 99 -4.17 -1.85 5.00
CA LEU A 99 -4.40 -0.43 4.64
C LEU A 99 -5.77 -0.18 3.99
N LEU A 100 -6.51 -1.24 3.65
CA LEU A 100 -7.82 -1.17 2.99
C LEU A 100 -8.98 -1.47 3.95
N LEU A 101 -8.72 -1.91 5.18
CA LEU A 101 -9.75 -2.23 6.16
C LEU A 101 -10.63 -1.00 6.43
N ASN A 102 -11.92 -1.24 6.70
CA ASN A 102 -12.98 -0.23 6.89
C ASN A 102 -13.16 0.82 5.77
N ARG A 103 -12.36 0.82 4.71
CA ARG A 103 -12.44 1.79 3.62
C ARG A 103 -13.36 1.28 2.50
N LYS A 104 -14.21 2.17 1.97
CA LYS A 104 -14.98 1.93 0.75
C LYS A 104 -14.15 2.32 -0.47
N THR A 105 -13.05 1.62 -0.69
CA THR A 105 -12.11 1.88 -1.79
C THR A 105 -12.00 0.68 -2.73
N ASP A 106 -11.36 0.91 -3.88
CA ASP A 106 -10.96 -0.15 -4.80
C ASP A 106 -9.63 -0.78 -4.35
N TYR A 107 -9.24 -1.90 -4.95
CA TYR A 107 -8.04 -2.63 -4.58
C TYR A 107 -6.84 -2.13 -5.38
N TYR A 108 -6.27 -0.98 -5.02
CA TYR A 108 -5.11 -0.39 -5.72
C TYR A 108 -5.30 -0.41 -7.25
N PRO A 109 -6.24 0.38 -7.80
CA PRO A 109 -6.74 0.19 -9.17
C PRO A 109 -5.66 0.30 -10.25
N LYS A 110 -4.65 1.15 -10.01
CA LYS A 110 -3.50 1.34 -10.89
C LYS A 110 -2.48 0.18 -10.80
N LEU A 111 -2.37 -0.50 -9.65
CA LEU A 111 -1.48 -1.63 -9.45
C LEU A 111 -1.94 -2.87 -10.23
N LYS A 112 -1.04 -3.44 -11.03
CA LYS A 112 -1.27 -4.69 -11.78
C LYS A 112 -0.34 -5.81 -11.34
N GLN A 113 0.93 -5.50 -11.09
CA GLN A 113 1.96 -6.50 -10.83
C GLN A 113 2.71 -6.23 -9.53
N ILE A 114 3.01 -7.31 -8.82
CA ILE A 114 3.87 -7.30 -7.64
C ILE A 114 5.08 -8.17 -7.98
N LEU A 115 6.23 -7.53 -8.13
CA LEU A 115 7.50 -8.16 -8.45
C LEU A 115 8.21 -8.54 -7.15
N VAL A 116 8.51 -9.82 -6.95
CA VAL A 116 9.12 -10.31 -5.71
C VAL A 116 10.51 -10.86 -5.99
N TYR A 117 11.51 -10.22 -5.39
CA TYR A 117 12.91 -10.66 -5.40
C TYR A 117 13.23 -11.41 -4.11
N PRO A 118 14.19 -12.37 -4.12
CA PRO A 118 14.53 -13.10 -2.90
C PRO A 118 15.15 -12.19 -1.82
N SER A 119 15.96 -11.22 -2.22
CA SER A 119 16.71 -10.30 -1.34
C SER A 119 16.64 -8.86 -1.84
N ALA A 120 17.28 -7.93 -1.13
CA ALA A 120 17.49 -6.56 -1.60
C ALA A 120 18.07 -6.56 -3.03
N PHE A 121 17.63 -5.59 -3.83
CA PHE A 121 18.03 -5.46 -5.23
C PHE A 121 18.59 -4.08 -5.49
N ILE A 122 19.44 -3.95 -6.52
CA ILE A 122 20.03 -2.67 -6.91
C ILE A 122 19.27 -2.17 -8.14
N VAL A 123 18.77 -0.95 -8.08
CA VAL A 123 18.23 -0.25 -9.24
C VAL A 123 19.21 0.84 -9.65
N GLU A 124 19.53 0.87 -10.95
CA GLU A 124 20.24 1.98 -11.58
C GLU A 124 19.20 2.98 -12.07
N GLN A 125 19.03 4.08 -11.33
CA GLN A 125 18.20 5.19 -11.77
C GLN A 125 19.05 6.20 -12.53
N ASN A 126 18.72 6.43 -13.80
CA ASN A 126 19.31 7.49 -14.59
C ASN A 126 18.52 8.78 -14.36
N ARG A 127 19.11 9.73 -13.62
CA ARG A 127 18.55 11.08 -13.47
C ARG A 127 19.19 12.00 -14.50
N THR A 128 18.36 12.64 -15.31
CA THR A 128 18.79 13.72 -16.21
C THR A 128 18.65 15.03 -15.46
N GLY A 129 19.77 15.67 -15.13
CA GLY A 129 19.80 16.98 -14.47
C GLY A 129 19.38 18.12 -15.41
N LEU A 130 19.10 19.29 -14.82
CA LEU A 130 18.94 20.54 -15.56
C LEU A 130 20.25 20.83 -16.31
N GLY A 131 20.21 20.74 -17.65
CA GLY A 131 21.39 20.86 -18.52
C GLY A 131 21.79 19.58 -19.26
N GLY A 132 21.05 18.49 -19.13
CA GLY A 132 21.26 17.26 -19.93
C GLY A 132 22.35 16.32 -19.40
N VAL A 133 22.92 16.61 -18.22
CA VAL A 133 23.85 15.70 -17.54
C VAL A 133 23.08 14.48 -17.04
N GLN A 134 23.40 13.30 -17.57
CA GLN A 134 22.90 12.03 -17.04
C GLN A 134 23.80 11.58 -15.89
N SER A 135 23.21 11.38 -14.71
CA SER A 135 23.85 10.73 -13.58
C SER A 135 23.16 9.40 -13.31
N THR A 136 23.94 8.32 -13.22
CA THR A 136 23.44 7.00 -12.84
C THR A 136 23.67 6.82 -11.34
N GLN A 137 22.59 6.80 -10.57
CA GLN A 137 22.65 6.51 -9.14
C GLN A 137 22.25 5.05 -8.91
N ARG A 138 23.12 4.28 -8.24
CA ARG A 138 22.82 2.92 -7.78
C ARG A 138 22.22 3.01 -6.38
N ASN A 139 20.96 2.63 -6.25
CA ASN A 139 20.30 2.54 -4.94
C ASN A 139 20.01 1.07 -4.64
N VAL A 140 20.35 0.63 -3.42
CA VAL A 140 19.88 -0.65 -2.88
C VAL A 140 18.46 -0.42 -2.38
N LEU A 141 17.50 -1.11 -2.98
CA LEU A 141 16.09 -0.99 -2.66
C LEU A 141 15.59 -2.28 -2.00
N LEU A 142 14.77 -2.11 -0.96
CA LEU A 142 14.02 -3.17 -0.30
C LEU A 142 12.60 -3.28 -0.88
N GLY A 143 12.09 -2.16 -1.42
CA GLY A 143 10.85 -2.05 -2.17
C GLY A 143 10.89 -0.84 -3.12
N GLU A 144 9.97 -0.81 -4.10
CA GLU A 144 9.75 0.37 -4.94
C GLU A 144 8.34 0.37 -5.55
N SER A 145 7.65 1.49 -5.46
CA SER A 145 6.31 1.73 -6.02
C SER A 145 6.39 2.60 -7.26
N TRP A 146 5.95 2.06 -8.41
CA TRP A 146 6.06 2.74 -9.71
C TRP A 146 4.68 3.22 -10.18
N GLU A 147 4.61 4.44 -10.74
CA GLU A 147 3.39 5.00 -11.33
C GLU A 147 2.77 4.11 -12.43
N TYR A 148 3.56 3.23 -13.04
CA TYR A 148 3.14 2.29 -14.10
C TYR A 148 2.49 0.99 -13.57
N GLY A 149 1.99 0.99 -12.34
CA GLY A 149 1.19 -0.11 -11.81
C GLY A 149 2.02 -1.33 -11.38
N LYS A 150 3.21 -1.09 -10.85
CA LYS A 150 4.10 -2.12 -10.31
C LYS A 150 4.56 -1.76 -8.91
N VAL A 151 4.60 -2.76 -8.05
CA VAL A 151 5.30 -2.70 -6.76
C VAL A 151 6.38 -3.77 -6.77
N VAL A 152 7.59 -3.40 -6.35
CA VAL A 152 8.73 -4.30 -6.21
C VAL A 152 8.97 -4.54 -4.73
N LEU A 153 9.24 -5.78 -4.33
CA LEU A 153 9.48 -6.16 -2.94
C LEU A 153 10.62 -7.17 -2.83
N SER A 154 11.42 -7.03 -1.78
CA SER A 154 12.28 -8.10 -1.28
C SER A 154 11.50 -9.05 -0.38
N TRP A 155 11.58 -10.35 -0.64
CA TRP A 155 10.93 -11.38 0.17
C TRP A 155 11.51 -11.44 1.59
N ASN A 156 12.83 -11.36 1.76
CA ASN A 156 13.44 -11.34 3.09
C ASN A 156 12.87 -10.19 3.94
N SER A 157 12.88 -8.95 3.42
CA SER A 157 12.33 -7.80 4.12
C SER A 157 10.82 -7.88 4.32
N THR A 158 10.09 -8.49 3.38
CA THR A 158 8.65 -8.74 3.51
C THR A 158 8.33 -9.67 4.67
N VAL A 159 9.13 -10.72 4.87
CA VAL A 159 8.93 -11.69 5.96
C VAL A 159 9.37 -11.10 7.29
N GLU A 160 10.48 -10.36 7.30
CA GLU A 160 10.99 -9.67 8.49
C GLU A 160 9.97 -8.65 9.01
N GLY A 161 9.51 -7.73 8.16
CA GLY A 161 8.49 -6.73 8.55
C GLY A 161 7.12 -7.33 8.90
N ALA A 162 6.78 -8.52 8.40
CA ALA A 162 5.56 -9.20 8.81
C ALA A 162 5.70 -9.89 10.19
N ALA A 163 6.92 -10.25 10.59
CA ALA A 163 7.20 -11.05 11.77
C ALA A 163 7.31 -10.20 13.05
N ASP A 164 7.86 -8.99 12.97
CA ASP A 164 7.96 -8.05 14.09
C ASP A 164 7.00 -6.88 13.91
N PRO A 165 5.81 -6.92 14.53
CA PRO A 165 4.80 -5.89 14.36
C PRO A 165 5.02 -4.66 15.27
N PHE A 166 6.24 -4.41 15.77
CA PHE A 166 6.50 -3.39 16.78
C PHE A 166 7.75 -2.54 16.54
N ASP A 167 8.50 -2.82 15.47
CA ASP A 167 9.77 -2.14 15.19
C ASP A 167 9.57 -0.77 14.51
N GLY A 168 8.37 -0.50 14.00
CA GLY A 168 8.05 0.75 13.30
C GLY A 168 8.44 0.75 11.83
N SER A 169 8.82 -0.38 11.24
CA SER A 169 9.22 -0.48 9.84
C SER A 169 8.61 -1.68 9.12
N ASN A 170 7.92 -1.41 8.02
CA ASN A 170 7.28 -2.43 7.22
C ASN A 170 7.29 -2.02 5.75
N VAL A 171 8.20 -2.61 4.97
CA VAL A 171 8.36 -2.30 3.54
C VAL A 171 7.09 -2.51 2.73
N VAL A 172 6.25 -3.49 3.09
CA VAL A 172 5.00 -3.71 2.35
C VAL A 172 4.02 -2.59 2.67
N ILE A 173 3.84 -2.22 3.95
CA ILE A 173 2.99 -1.07 4.31
C ILE A 173 3.50 0.20 3.63
N HIS A 174 4.82 0.42 3.61
CA HIS A 174 5.46 1.56 2.95
C HIS A 174 5.12 1.65 1.46
N GLU A 175 5.42 0.60 0.68
CA GLU A 175 5.20 0.62 -0.78
C GLU A 175 3.71 0.71 -1.13
N PHE A 176 2.84 0.09 -0.32
CA PHE A 176 1.41 0.17 -0.55
C PHE A 176 0.79 1.48 -0.05
N ALA A 177 1.42 2.20 0.88
CA ALA A 177 1.05 3.58 1.20
C ALA A 177 1.31 4.51 -0.01
N HIS A 178 2.45 4.35 -0.69
CA HIS A 178 2.70 5.07 -1.95
C HIS A 178 1.64 4.76 -3.01
N GLN A 179 1.17 3.51 -3.11
CA GLN A 179 0.07 3.17 -4.04
C GLN A 179 -1.24 3.87 -3.69
N LEU A 180 -1.51 4.17 -2.40
CA LEU A 180 -2.67 4.97 -1.99
C LEU A 180 -2.49 6.45 -2.33
N ASP A 181 -1.29 6.99 -2.07
CA ASP A 181 -0.95 8.39 -2.36
C ASP A 181 -1.05 8.70 -3.86
N GLN A 182 -0.72 7.72 -4.69
CA GLN A 182 -0.76 7.84 -6.15
C GLN A 182 -2.15 7.54 -6.76
N GLU A 183 -3.21 7.36 -5.97
CA GLU A 183 -4.53 6.98 -6.52
C GLU A 183 -5.13 8.07 -7.44
N ASP A 184 -5.04 9.35 -7.08
CA ASP A 184 -5.57 10.47 -7.88
C ASP A 184 -4.52 11.19 -8.75
N GLY A 185 -3.24 10.88 -8.59
CA GLY A 185 -2.19 11.56 -9.36
C GLY A 185 -0.78 11.14 -8.96
N SER A 186 0.14 12.10 -9.01
CA SER A 186 1.51 11.93 -8.55
C SER A 186 1.58 12.01 -7.03
N ALA A 187 2.50 11.24 -6.44
CA ALA A 187 2.70 11.17 -5.01
C ALA A 187 3.06 12.54 -4.41
N ASN A 188 2.33 12.95 -3.37
CA ASN A 188 2.52 14.23 -2.69
C ASN A 188 2.26 14.16 -1.17
N GLY A 189 2.07 12.96 -0.61
CA GLY A 189 1.73 12.74 0.80
C GLY A 189 0.29 13.07 1.16
N ALA A 190 -0.61 13.17 0.19
CA ALA A 190 -2.02 13.48 0.37
C ALA A 190 -2.89 12.58 -0.51
N PRO A 191 -3.09 11.30 -0.11
CA PRO A 191 -3.98 10.38 -0.80
C PRO A 191 -5.42 10.91 -0.87
N PRO A 192 -6.27 10.35 -1.74
CA PRO A 192 -7.68 10.72 -1.82
C PRO A 192 -8.39 10.63 -0.46
N LEU A 193 -8.73 11.78 0.12
CA LEU A 193 -9.43 11.87 1.39
C LEU A 193 -10.93 11.73 1.16
N ARG A 194 -11.63 11.17 2.16
CA ARG A 194 -13.08 10.95 2.07
C ARG A 194 -13.88 12.25 2.00
N ASP A 195 -13.42 13.29 2.68
CA ASP A 195 -14.06 14.60 2.72
C ASP A 195 -13.08 15.66 2.22
N ILE A 196 -13.54 16.49 1.27
CA ILE A 196 -12.74 17.56 0.71
C ILE A 196 -12.34 18.60 1.77
N THR A 197 -13.14 18.75 2.83
CA THR A 197 -12.87 19.69 3.92
C THR A 197 -11.70 19.23 4.81
N SER A 198 -11.42 17.93 4.85
CA SER A 198 -10.29 17.35 5.60
C SER A 198 -8.92 17.71 5.01
N TYR A 199 -8.83 18.06 3.72
CA TYR A 199 -7.54 18.39 3.10
C TYR A 199 -6.82 19.56 3.78
N ARG A 200 -7.57 20.53 4.34
CA ARG A 200 -6.97 21.65 5.05
C ARG A 200 -6.30 21.21 6.35
N SER A 201 -7.00 20.40 7.17
CA SER A 201 -6.45 19.91 8.44
C SER A 201 -5.30 18.93 8.19
N TRP A 202 -5.46 18.04 7.22
CA TRP A 202 -4.42 17.14 6.73
C TRP A 202 -3.16 17.90 6.34
N SER A 203 -3.24 18.81 5.37
CA SER A 203 -2.08 19.56 4.87
C SER A 203 -1.40 20.37 5.97
N THR A 204 -2.16 20.97 6.89
CA THR A 204 -1.61 21.73 8.00
C THR A 204 -0.85 20.83 8.97
N THR A 205 -1.47 19.72 9.39
CA THR A 205 -0.91 18.80 10.39
C THR A 205 0.32 18.07 9.84
N LEU A 206 0.20 17.47 8.66
CA LEU A 206 1.31 16.75 8.02
C LEU A 206 2.45 17.70 7.67
N GLY A 207 2.15 18.92 7.21
CA GLY A 207 3.18 19.92 6.89
C GLY A 207 4.01 20.31 8.12
N GLN A 208 3.37 20.50 9.27
CA GLN A 208 4.07 20.84 10.52
C GLN A 208 4.93 19.67 11.02
N GLU A 209 4.39 18.47 11.02
CA GLU A 209 5.10 17.26 11.48
C GLU A 209 6.25 16.88 10.55
N PHE A 210 6.08 17.08 9.24
CA PHE A 210 7.15 16.90 8.26
C PHE A 210 8.30 17.89 8.51
N GLN A 211 8.01 19.18 8.72
CA GLN A 211 9.03 20.18 9.06
C GLN A 211 9.73 19.86 10.37
N GLN A 212 8.99 19.38 11.37
CA GLN A 212 9.57 18.93 12.64
C GLN A 212 10.51 17.74 12.45
N LEU A 213 10.12 16.75 11.63
CA LEU A 213 10.98 15.61 11.31
C LEU A 213 12.25 16.04 10.56
N GLN A 214 12.14 16.98 9.62
CA GLN A 214 13.29 17.56 8.91
C GLN A 214 14.26 18.24 9.89
N TYR A 215 13.74 19.04 10.82
CA TYR A 215 14.55 19.65 11.87
C TYR A 215 15.25 18.59 12.74
N CYS A 216 14.51 17.57 13.20
CA CYS A 216 15.08 16.48 13.98
C CYS A 216 16.18 15.72 13.22
N ALA A 217 15.98 15.43 11.93
CA ALA A 217 16.97 14.76 11.09
C ALA A 217 18.24 15.61 10.91
N GLN A 218 18.10 16.92 10.66
CA GLN A 218 19.24 17.84 10.51
C GLN A 218 20.07 17.94 11.79
N HIS A 219 19.42 17.93 12.95
CA HIS A 219 20.04 18.11 14.26
C HIS A 219 20.33 16.79 14.99
N HIS A 220 20.06 15.64 14.37
CA HIS A 220 20.22 14.30 14.98
C HIS A 220 19.45 14.16 16.31
N ILE A 221 18.28 14.79 16.40
CA ILE A 221 17.39 14.70 17.57
C ILE A 221 16.53 13.45 17.43
N PRO A 222 16.56 12.51 18.38
CA PRO A 222 15.78 11.27 18.31
C PRO A 222 14.30 11.55 18.00
N SER A 223 13.74 10.75 17.10
CA SER A 223 12.36 10.88 16.61
C SER A 223 11.69 9.51 16.61
N LEU A 224 10.37 9.49 16.77
CA LEU A 224 9.57 8.28 16.60
C LEU A 224 9.64 7.79 15.15
N PHE A 225 9.55 8.72 14.20
CA PHE A 225 9.57 8.42 12.77
C PHE A 225 11.00 8.29 12.24
N ASN A 226 11.21 7.32 11.34
CA ASN A 226 12.46 7.17 10.62
C ASN A 226 12.79 8.45 9.81
N TYR A 227 14.04 8.93 9.90
CA TYR A 227 14.47 10.14 9.18
C TYR A 227 14.39 10.03 7.66
N TYR A 228 14.28 8.83 7.09
CA TYR A 228 13.98 8.67 5.67
C TYR A 228 12.69 9.41 5.27
N GLY A 229 11.71 9.48 6.17
CA GLY A 229 10.48 10.25 5.98
C GLY A 229 10.69 11.77 5.86
N ALA A 230 11.87 12.30 6.22
CA ALA A 230 12.23 13.72 6.05
C ALA A 230 12.58 14.08 4.60
N THR A 231 12.67 13.09 3.70
CA THR A 231 13.12 13.28 2.31
C THR A 231 12.14 14.10 1.47
N ASN A 232 10.86 13.75 1.51
CA ASN A 232 9.78 14.47 0.82
C ASN A 232 8.42 14.07 1.44
N PRO A 233 7.32 14.79 1.14
CA PRO A 233 6.01 14.50 1.72
C PRO A 233 5.44 13.10 1.44
N ALA A 234 5.75 12.49 0.29
CA ALA A 234 5.30 11.13 -0.03
C ALA A 234 6.00 10.09 0.86
N GLU A 235 7.33 10.22 1.02
CA GLU A 235 8.09 9.37 1.94
C GLU A 235 7.66 9.59 3.39
N PHE A 236 7.35 10.83 3.76
CA PHE A 236 6.80 11.12 5.06
C PHE A 236 5.50 10.34 5.29
N PHE A 237 4.56 10.41 4.35
CA PHE A 237 3.29 9.69 4.43
C PHE A 237 3.49 8.17 4.56
N ALA A 238 4.42 7.58 3.79
CA ALA A 238 4.71 6.16 3.88
C ALA A 238 5.29 5.76 5.25
N VAL A 239 6.27 6.53 5.77
CA VAL A 239 6.90 6.26 7.09
C VAL A 239 5.91 6.41 8.25
N ILE A 240 5.06 7.43 8.23
CA ILE A 240 4.03 7.57 9.28
C ILE A 240 2.97 6.47 9.14
N SER A 241 2.71 5.95 7.94
CA SER A 241 1.81 4.83 7.74
C SER A 241 2.36 3.54 8.34
N GLU A 242 3.65 3.25 8.17
CA GLU A 242 4.35 2.16 8.88
C GLU A 242 4.15 2.33 10.39
N THR A 243 4.54 3.49 10.94
CA THR A 243 4.47 3.77 12.37
C THR A 243 3.04 3.69 12.92
N PHE A 244 2.03 4.08 12.13
CA PHE A 244 0.62 4.04 12.54
C PHE A 244 0.14 2.63 12.82
N PHE A 245 0.56 1.67 12.01
CA PHE A 245 0.21 0.27 12.23
C PHE A 245 1.13 -0.36 13.27
N GLU A 246 2.44 -0.18 13.14
CA GLU A 246 3.53 -0.84 13.89
C GLU A 246 3.70 -0.33 15.33
N ARG A 247 3.53 0.98 15.56
CA ARG A 247 3.77 1.63 16.88
C ARG A 247 2.65 2.61 17.26
N PRO A 248 1.38 2.17 17.31
CA PRO A 248 0.24 3.06 17.46
C PRO A 248 0.18 3.75 18.82
N VAL A 249 0.67 3.10 19.88
CA VAL A 249 0.65 3.65 21.24
C VAL A 249 1.61 4.84 21.34
N GLU A 250 2.87 4.69 20.93
CA GLU A 250 3.83 5.81 20.96
C GLU A 250 3.43 6.92 19.98
N PHE A 251 2.89 6.56 18.82
CA PHE A 251 2.37 7.55 17.86
C PHE A 251 1.28 8.39 18.52
N TYR A 252 0.24 7.76 19.08
CA TYR A 252 -0.84 8.49 19.75
C TYR A 252 -0.34 9.40 20.88
N GLN A 253 0.61 8.93 21.68
CA GLN A 253 1.15 9.68 22.83
C GLN A 253 1.99 10.89 22.41
N GLN A 254 2.76 10.79 21.32
CA GLN A 254 3.72 11.81 20.91
C GLN A 254 3.16 12.76 19.84
N HIS A 255 2.31 12.27 18.94
CA HIS A 255 1.81 12.98 17.76
C HIS A 255 0.29 12.82 17.58
N GLN A 256 -0.47 13.16 18.63
CA GLN A 256 -1.92 12.89 18.71
C GLN A 256 -2.75 13.47 17.55
N GLN A 257 -2.42 14.67 17.08
CA GLN A 257 -3.15 15.31 15.96
C GLN A 257 -2.92 14.55 14.65
N LEU A 258 -1.67 14.19 14.37
CA LEU A 258 -1.30 13.42 13.19
C LEU A 258 -1.88 11.99 13.23
N TYR A 259 -1.85 11.34 14.40
CA TYR A 259 -2.50 10.04 14.59
C TYR A 259 -3.99 10.08 14.26
N LYS A 260 -4.68 11.16 14.65
CA LYS A 260 -6.11 11.34 14.36
C LYS A 260 -6.38 11.50 12.87
N GLU A 261 -5.54 12.25 12.14
CA GLU A 261 -5.65 12.37 10.68
C GLU A 261 -5.52 10.99 9.99
N LEU A 262 -4.52 10.19 10.39
CA LEU A 262 -4.37 8.82 9.86
C LEU A 262 -5.50 7.88 10.27
N SER A 263 -5.98 7.97 11.51
CA SER A 263 -7.14 7.18 11.97
C SER A 263 -8.40 7.48 11.15
N GLN A 264 -8.61 8.75 10.79
CA GLN A 264 -9.71 9.17 9.94
C GLN A 264 -9.55 8.70 8.50
N PHE A 265 -8.32 8.78 7.95
CA PHE A 265 -8.01 8.30 6.62
C PHE A 265 -8.18 6.78 6.48
N TYR A 266 -7.52 6.02 7.36
CA TYR A 266 -7.57 4.56 7.36
C TYR A 266 -8.88 4.00 7.90
N GLN A 267 -9.65 4.79 8.67
CA GLN A 267 -10.86 4.35 9.37
C GLN A 267 -10.56 3.20 10.36
N LEU A 268 -9.39 3.27 11.00
CA LEU A 268 -8.87 2.28 11.94
C LEU A 268 -8.35 3.00 13.18
N ASP A 269 -8.26 2.25 14.27
CA ASP A 269 -7.63 2.69 15.51
C ASP A 269 -6.78 1.53 16.08
N PRO A 270 -5.56 1.32 15.53
CA PRO A 270 -4.72 0.17 15.87
C PRO A 270 -4.25 0.15 17.33
N ILE A 271 -4.32 1.27 18.05
CA ILE A 271 -3.98 1.34 19.48
C ILE A 271 -4.75 0.31 20.33
N ASN A 272 -5.94 -0.09 19.88
CA ASN A 272 -6.80 -1.04 20.59
C ASN A 272 -6.56 -2.50 20.18
N TRP A 273 -5.53 -2.79 19.38
CA TRP A 273 -5.20 -4.14 18.93
C TRP A 273 -4.16 -4.83 19.82
N HIS A 274 -3.80 -4.24 20.97
CA HIS A 274 -2.74 -4.74 21.86
C HIS A 274 -3.26 -5.05 23.26
#